data_AF-A0A6V7KER5-F1
#
_entry.id   AF-A0A6V7KER5-F1
#
_cell.length_a   1.000
_cell.length_b   1.000
_cell.length_c   1.000
_cell.angle_alpha   90.00
_cell.angle_beta   90.00
_cell.angle_gamma   90.00
#
_symmetry.space_group_name_H-M   'P 1'
#
loop_
_entity.id
_entity.type
_entity.pdbx_description
1 polymer ?
#
loop_
_entity_poly.entity_id
_entity_poly.type
_entity_poly.pdbx_seq_one_letter_code
_entity_poly.pdbx_strand_id
1 'polypeptide(L)'
;NTFFFVKLGYAMTIFTLILMLLASMVRMHELPVQYPPCFFNPLCTCSKAIPDLGIVNCDNVPMPRIPQQINSSKVFILKLGNNGLRHIQPQFLVTT
;
A
#
# COMPACT_ATOMS: atom_id res chain seq x y z
N ASN A 1 48.88 -7.27 -28.59
CA ASN A 1 48.08 -6.10 -28.14
C ASN A 1 46.60 -6.26 -28.44
N THR A 2 46.16 -6.42 -29.69
CA THR A 2 44.74 -6.46 -30.08
C THR A 2 43.89 -7.52 -29.36
N PHE A 3 44.43 -8.74 -29.17
CA PHE A 3 43.72 -9.82 -28.48
C PHE A 3 43.42 -9.50 -26.99
N PHE A 4 44.31 -8.75 -26.33
CA PHE A 4 44.11 -8.31 -24.95
C PHE A 4 42.95 -7.30 -24.85
N PHE A 5 42.89 -6.36 -25.79
CA PHE A 5 41.79 -5.39 -25.86
C PHE A 5 40.43 -6.05 -26.11
N VAL A 6 40.38 -7.10 -26.94
CA VAL A 6 39.15 -7.87 -27.19
C VAL A 6 38.67 -8.59 -25.92
N LYS A 7 39.59 -9.24 -25.19
CA LYS A 7 39.24 -9.91 -23.92
C LYS A 7 38.77 -8.92 -22.85
N LEU A 8 39.42 -7.77 -22.76
CA LEU A 8 39.06 -6.72 -21.81
C LEU A 8 37.68 -6.15 -22.13
N GLY A 9 37.38 -5.86 -23.40
CA GLY A 9 36.07 -5.41 -23.84
C GLY A 9 34.96 -6.42 -23.52
N TYR A 10 35.18 -7.70 -23.81
CA TYR A 10 34.22 -8.76 -23.51
C TYR A 10 33.95 -8.93 -22.00
N ALA A 11 35.00 -8.86 -21.18
CA ALA A 11 34.86 -8.90 -19.73
C ALA A 11 34.03 -7.72 -19.19
N MET A 12 34.28 -6.51 -19.70
CA MET A 12 33.52 -5.32 -19.32
C MET A 12 32.05 -5.43 -19.73
N THR A 13 31.74 -5.98 -20.91
CA THR A 13 30.36 -6.19 -21.34
C THR A 13 29.61 -7.22 -20.49
N ILE A 14 30.27 -8.30 -20.09
CA ILE A 14 29.64 -9.28 -19.19
C ILE A 14 29.37 -8.65 -17.83
N PHE A 15 30.34 -7.90 -17.31
CA PHE A 15 30.21 -7.24 -16.02
C PHE A 15 29.05 -6.24 -16.01
N THR A 16 28.90 -5.42 -17.05
CA THR A 16 27.77 -4.46 -17.13
C THR A 16 26.43 -5.17 -17.26
N LEU A 17 26.33 -6.27 -18.03
CA LEU A 17 25.10 -7.05 -18.13
C LEU A 17 24.70 -7.68 -16.78
N ILE A 18 25.68 -8.21 -16.03
CA ILE A 18 25.43 -8.73 -14.68
C ILE A 18 24.93 -7.61 -13.75
N LEU A 19 25.54 -6.43 -13.79
CA LEU A 19 25.09 -5.29 -12.99
C LEU A 19 23.66 -4.87 -13.34
N MET A 20 23.30 -4.83 -14.62
CA MET A 20 21.93 -4.52 -15.07
C MET A 20 20.92 -5.56 -14.57
N LEU A 21 21.27 -6.85 -14.62
CA LEU A 21 20.43 -7.92 -14.10
C LEU A 21 20.27 -7.79 -12.57
N LEU A 22 21.35 -7.59 -11.83
CA LEU A 22 21.29 -7.43 -10.37
C LEU A 22 20.46 -6.21 -9.97
N ALA A 23 20.66 -5.06 -10.64
CA ALA A 23 19.88 -3.85 -10.39
C ALA A 23 18.37 -4.05 -10.65
N SER A 24 18.03 -4.89 -11.63
CA SER A 24 16.63 -5.24 -11.93
C SER A 24 16.01 -6.10 -10.82
N MET A 25 16.79 -6.97 -10.19
CA MET A 25 16.32 -7.81 -9.06
C MET A 25 16.17 -7.02 -7.75
N VAL A 26 16.85 -5.88 -7.60
CA VAL A 26 16.78 -5.03 -6.39
C VAL A 26 15.45 -4.25 -6.28
N ARG A 27 14.67 -4.13 -7.36
CA ARG A 27 13.46 -3.31 -7.43
C ARG A 27 12.17 -4.13 -7.25
N MET A 28 12.00 -4.80 -6.11
CA MET A 28 10.68 -5.28 -5.65
C MET A 28 10.57 -5.34 -4.11
N HIS A 29 11.35 -4.54 -3.37
CA HIS A 29 11.03 -4.34 -1.95
C HIS A 29 9.94 -3.26 -1.88
N GLU A 30 8.69 -3.71 -1.74
CA GLU A 30 7.60 -2.84 -1.31
C GLU A 30 8.03 -2.21 0.03
N LEU A 31 8.44 -0.94 -0.02
CA LEU A 31 8.77 -0.22 1.19
C LEU A 31 7.49 -0.22 2.03
N PRO A 32 7.51 -0.68 3.29
CA PRO A 32 6.31 -0.65 4.13
C PRO A 32 5.93 0.82 4.31
N VAL A 33 4.97 1.28 3.51
CA VAL A 33 4.45 2.65 3.59
C VAL A 33 3.69 2.74 4.90
N GLN A 34 4.32 3.35 5.90
CA GLN A 34 3.70 3.53 7.20
C GLN A 34 2.67 4.66 7.09
N TYR A 35 1.40 4.28 7.01
CA TYR A 35 0.29 5.22 6.91
C TYR A 35 0.04 5.93 8.25
N PRO A 36 -0.27 7.24 8.25
CA PRO A 36 -0.58 7.99 9.46
C PRO A 36 -1.90 7.52 10.11
N PRO A 37 -2.12 7.88 11.39
CA PRO A 37 -3.39 7.57 12.06
C PRO A 37 -4.57 8.34 11.45
N CYS A 38 -5.76 7.73 11.47
CA CYS A 38 -7.00 8.34 11.01
C CYS A 38 -7.53 9.38 12.01
N PHE A 39 -8.16 10.46 11.51
CA PHE A 39 -8.75 11.51 12.37
C PHE A 39 -9.89 11.00 13.26
N PHE A 40 -10.71 10.06 12.77
CA PHE A 40 -11.87 9.55 13.51
C PHE A 40 -11.49 8.48 14.56
N ASN A 41 -10.33 7.83 14.41
CA ASN A 41 -9.84 6.84 15.36
C ASN A 41 -8.32 6.68 15.22
N PRO A 42 -7.53 7.06 16.23
CA PRO A 42 -6.07 6.97 16.18
C PRO A 42 -5.54 5.53 16.17
N LEU A 43 -6.37 4.54 16.53
CA LEU A 43 -6.01 3.11 16.46
C LEU A 43 -6.04 2.56 15.03
N CYS A 44 -6.57 3.32 14.06
CA CYS A 44 -6.61 2.96 12.65
C CYS A 44 -5.61 3.78 11.84
N THR A 45 -5.16 3.24 10.70
CA THR A 45 -4.26 3.96 9.77
C THR A 45 -4.98 4.33 8.47
N CYS A 46 -4.74 5.54 7.97
CA CYS A 46 -5.36 6.09 6.76
C CYS A 46 -4.31 6.59 5.77
N SER A 47 -4.52 6.37 4.47
CA SER A 47 -3.61 6.87 3.43
C SER A 47 -3.67 8.38 3.26
N LYS A 48 -4.85 8.99 3.49
CA LYS A 48 -5.08 10.42 3.38
C LYS A 48 -6.05 10.90 4.45
N ALA A 49 -5.89 12.16 4.85
CA ALA A 49 -6.73 12.82 5.84
C ALA A 49 -7.79 13.70 5.14
N ILE A 50 -8.85 13.09 4.59
CA ILE A 50 -10.08 13.74 4.08
C ILE A 50 -9.83 14.59 2.80
N PRO A 51 -10.78 14.73 1.83
CA PRO A 51 -12.11 14.11 1.67
C PRO A 51 -12.09 12.67 1.13
N ASP A 52 -10.96 12.23 0.58
CA ASP A 52 -10.76 10.87 0.10
C ASP A 52 -9.83 10.13 1.08
N LEU A 53 -10.39 9.29 1.94
CA LEU A 53 -9.62 8.54 2.95
C LEU A 53 -8.66 7.52 2.31
N GLY A 54 -8.93 7.10 1.07
CA GLY A 54 -8.06 6.20 0.31
C GLY A 54 -8.05 4.80 0.92
N ILE A 55 -6.92 4.38 1.50
CA ILE A 55 -6.76 3.10 2.19
C ILE A 55 -6.99 3.31 3.68
N VAL A 56 -7.94 2.58 4.26
CA VAL A 56 -8.23 2.57 5.70
C VAL A 56 -7.93 1.18 6.23
N ASN A 57 -7.06 1.09 7.24
CA ASN A 57 -6.75 -0.14 7.94
C ASN A 57 -7.13 -0.03 9.41
N CYS A 58 -8.09 -0.85 9.83
CA CYS A 58 -8.49 -1.02 11.21
C CYS A 58 -8.52 -2.53 11.49
N ASP A 59 -7.43 -3.06 12.02
CA ASP A 59 -7.34 -4.47 12.42
C ASP A 59 -7.25 -4.56 13.94
N ASN A 60 -8.06 -5.44 14.56
CA ASN A 60 -8.14 -5.63 16.01
C ASN A 60 -8.59 -4.37 16.78
N VAL A 61 -9.33 -3.47 16.13
CA VAL A 61 -9.86 -2.25 16.74
C VAL A 61 -11.37 -2.42 16.94
N PRO A 62 -11.88 -2.47 18.19
CA PRO A 62 -13.29 -2.71 18.41
C PRO A 62 -14.13 -1.60 17.77
N MET A 63 -14.88 -1.95 16.74
CA MET A 63 -15.77 -1.07 16.00
C MET A 63 -17.16 -1.69 15.96
N PRO A 64 -18.06 -1.33 16.89
CA PRO A 64 -19.41 -1.89 16.92
C PRO A 64 -20.28 -1.40 15.74
N ARG A 65 -19.92 -0.28 15.11
CA ARG A 65 -20.59 0.32 13.94
C ARG A 65 -19.57 1.04 13.06
N ILE A 66 -19.89 1.20 11.77
CA ILE A 66 -19.06 1.96 10.82
C ILE A 66 -19.26 3.47 11.06
N PRO A 67 -18.20 4.26 11.28
CA PRO A 67 -18.32 5.70 11.48
C PRO A 67 -18.82 6.44 10.24
N GLN A 68 -19.61 7.51 10.45
CA GLN A 68 -20.20 8.32 9.38
C GLN A 68 -19.14 8.94 8.46
N GLN A 69 -17.94 9.22 8.98
CA GLN A 69 -16.82 9.75 8.23
C GLN A 69 -16.34 8.80 7.13
N ILE A 70 -16.36 7.48 7.38
CA ILE A 70 -16.06 6.47 6.35
C ILE A 70 -17.16 6.49 5.30
N ASN A 71 -18.42 6.51 5.75
CA ASN A 71 -19.58 6.48 4.89
C ASN A 71 -19.74 7.72 3.98
N SER A 72 -19.29 8.87 4.44
CA SER A 72 -19.34 10.13 3.70
C SER A 72 -18.11 10.38 2.81
N SER A 73 -17.15 9.46 2.80
CA SER A 73 -15.85 9.61 2.13
C SER A 73 -15.63 8.56 1.06
N LYS A 74 -14.82 8.88 0.04
CA LYS A 74 -14.39 7.89 -0.94
C LYS A 74 -13.24 7.05 -0.37
N VAL A 75 -13.52 5.77 -0.13
CA VAL A 75 -12.53 4.78 0.33
C VAL A 75 -12.23 3.81 -0.81
N PHE A 76 -10.95 3.65 -1.14
CA PHE A 76 -10.48 2.71 -2.15
C PHE A 76 -10.29 1.30 -1.57
N ILE A 77 -9.75 1.21 -0.35
CA ILE A 77 -9.55 -0.06 0.36
C ILE A 77 -9.99 0.13 1.81
N LEU A 78 -10.95 -0.68 2.27
CA LEU A 78 -11.40 -0.71 3.66
C LEU A 78 -11.08 -2.08 4.26
N LYS A 79 -10.15 -2.12 5.22
CA LYS A 79 -9.81 -3.33 5.98
C LYS A 79 -10.37 -3.22 7.40
N LEU A 80 -11.29 -4.13 7.72
CA LEU A 80 -11.96 -4.23 9.01
C LEU A 80 -11.82 -5.65 9.55
N GLY A 81 -10.63 -6.01 10.04
CA GLY A 81 -10.33 -7.34 10.57
C GLY A 81 -10.49 -7.40 12.09
N ASN A 82 -11.12 -8.45 12.63
CA ASN A 82 -11.22 -8.69 14.07
C ASN A 82 -11.75 -7.50 14.91
N ASN A 83 -12.70 -6.75 14.36
CA ASN A 83 -13.24 -5.53 14.99
C ASN A 83 -14.52 -5.76 15.80
N GLY A 84 -15.00 -7.01 15.90
CA GLY A 84 -16.27 -7.33 16.57
C GLY A 84 -17.52 -6.88 15.81
N LEU A 85 -17.38 -6.45 14.54
CA LEU A 85 -18.47 -6.03 13.68
C LEU A 85 -19.31 -7.25 13.27
N ARG A 86 -20.57 -7.28 13.69
CA ARG A 86 -21.50 -8.39 13.39
C ARG A 86 -22.46 -8.08 12.24
N HIS A 87 -22.87 -6.83 12.13
CA HIS A 87 -23.80 -6.37 11.12
C HIS A 87 -23.28 -5.08 10.50
N ILE A 88 -23.31 -5.04 9.18
CA ILE A 88 -23.09 -3.82 8.40
C ILE A 88 -24.47 -3.31 8.03
N GLN A 89 -24.84 -2.12 8.50
CA GLN A 89 -26.11 -1.50 8.12
C GLN A 89 -26.05 -1.22 6.60
N PRO A 90 -26.91 -1.87 5.79
CA PRO A 90 -26.97 -1.54 4.38
C PRO A 90 -27.48 -0.12 4.20
N GLN A 91 -26.85 0.64 3.30
CA GLN A 91 -27.37 1.93 2.83
C GLN A 91 -28.02 1.74 1.46
N PHE A 92 -28.95 0.79 1.38
CA PHE A 92 -29.74 0.58 0.18
C PHE A 92 -31.03 1.39 0.33
N LEU A 93 -31.10 2.50 -0.42
CA LEU A 93 -32.25 3.40 -0.55
C LEU A 93 -32.68 4.13 0.73
N VAL A 94 -32.11 5.31 0.95
CA VAL A 94 -32.89 6.41 1.52
C VAL A 94 -33.82 6.88 0.41
N THR A 95 -35.04 6.36 0.35
CA THR A 95 -36.11 7.00 -0.42
C THR A 95 -36.46 8.28 0.30
N THR A 96 -36.03 9.40 -0.29
CA THR A 96 -36.57 10.73 0.03
C THR A 96 -38.08 10.75 -0.20
#